data_AF-A0A109LVI5-F1
#
_entry.id   AF-A0A109LVI5-F1
#
_cell.length_a   1.000
_cell.length_b   1.000
_cell.length_c   1.000
_cell.angle_alpha   90.00
_cell.angle_beta   90.00
_cell.angle_gamma   90.00
#
_symmetry.space_group_name_H-M   'P 1'
#
loop_
_entity.id
_entity.type
_entity.pdbx_description
1 polymer ?
#
loop_
_entity_poly.entity_id
_entity_poly.type
_entity_poly.pdbx_seq_one_letter_code
_entity_poly.pdbx_strand_id
1 'polypeptide(L)'
;MRRDAYRDGYREARRDQRRARYHDGRRWRHYDRWDHRRWRNNRRYNWYNHRYYNRDIFRLGRYYAPYRDYRYRRLSIGVRLGNLFFGSRYWINDPWRYRLPEVYGPYRWVRYYDDVLLVDIYSGEVVDVIYDFFW
;
A
#
# COMPACT_ATOMS: atom_id res chain seq x y z
N MET A 1 8.39 25.82 -16.62
CA MET A 1 7.00 25.74 -16.09
C MET A 1 6.54 24.29 -16.13
N ARG A 2 6.33 23.61 -14.99
CA ARG A 2 5.66 22.29 -14.90
C ARG A 2 5.01 22.18 -13.52
N ARG A 3 3.74 22.58 -13.41
CA ARG A 3 2.99 22.73 -12.14
C ARG A 3 1.78 21.78 -12.06
N ASP A 4 1.67 20.85 -13.01
CA ASP A 4 0.42 20.17 -13.34
C ASP A 4 0.29 18.79 -12.67
N ALA A 5 1.40 18.04 -12.53
CA ALA A 5 1.38 16.69 -11.95
C ALA A 5 0.91 16.64 -10.48
N TYR A 6 1.04 17.73 -9.74
CA TYR A 6 0.67 17.81 -8.33
C TYR A 6 -0.85 17.97 -8.11
N ARG A 7 -1.51 18.70 -9.02
CA ARG A 7 -2.96 18.97 -8.96
C ARG A 7 -3.75 17.72 -9.34
N ASP A 8 -3.24 16.93 -10.27
CA ASP A 8 -3.88 15.70 -10.74
C ASP A 8 -3.82 14.58 -9.70
N GLY A 9 -2.67 14.37 -9.06
CA GLY A 9 -2.53 13.34 -8.02
C GLY A 9 -3.47 13.55 -6.82
N TYR A 10 -3.72 14.81 -6.43
CA TYR A 10 -4.67 15.13 -5.36
C TYR A 10 -6.13 14.89 -5.76
N ARG A 11 -6.45 15.16 -7.03
CA ARG A 11 -7.79 14.95 -7.59
C ARG A 11 -8.09 13.46 -7.74
N GLU A 12 -7.11 12.69 -8.18
CA GLU A 12 -7.18 11.23 -8.33
C GLU A 12 -7.30 10.55 -6.96
N ALA A 13 -6.40 10.87 -6.01
CA ALA A 13 -6.47 10.32 -4.66
C ALA A 13 -7.82 10.60 -3.98
N ARG A 14 -8.38 11.82 -4.15
CA ARG A 14 -9.74 12.15 -3.66
C ARG A 14 -10.84 11.38 -4.38
N ARG A 15 -10.74 11.18 -5.70
CA ARG A 15 -11.71 10.43 -6.50
C ARG A 15 -11.71 8.95 -6.09
N ASP A 16 -10.54 8.39 -5.85
CA ASP A 16 -10.36 7.01 -5.40
C ASP A 16 -10.92 6.82 -4.00
N GLN A 17 -10.67 7.76 -3.09
CA GLN A 17 -11.25 7.72 -1.75
C GLN A 17 -12.79 7.79 -1.80
N ARG A 18 -13.36 8.59 -2.70
CA ARG A 18 -14.80 8.62 -2.95
C ARG A 18 -15.31 7.30 -3.53
N ARG A 19 -14.62 6.71 -4.51
CA ARG A 19 -15.00 5.41 -5.11
C ARG A 19 -14.97 4.28 -4.10
N ALA A 20 -13.92 4.21 -3.29
CA ALA A 20 -13.84 3.28 -2.18
C ALA A 20 -15.05 3.44 -1.26
N ARG A 21 -15.34 4.68 -0.80
CA ARG A 21 -16.45 4.97 0.12
C ARG A 21 -17.82 4.64 -0.47
N TYR A 22 -17.98 4.80 -1.78
CA TYR A 22 -19.24 4.49 -2.47
C TYR A 22 -19.49 2.98 -2.59
N HIS A 23 -18.43 2.17 -2.60
CA HIS A 23 -18.57 0.75 -2.87
C HIS A 23 -19.17 -0.04 -1.71
N ASP A 24 -19.14 0.46 -0.47
CA ASP A 24 -19.95 -0.09 0.63
C ASP A 24 -19.78 0.78 1.89
N GLY A 25 -20.89 1.29 2.41
CA GLY A 25 -20.94 2.16 3.59
C GLY A 25 -21.63 1.53 4.79
N ARG A 26 -22.10 0.28 4.69
CA ARG A 26 -22.97 -0.33 5.72
C ARG A 26 -22.56 -1.74 6.14
N ARG A 27 -21.69 -2.44 5.42
CA ARG A 27 -21.31 -3.85 5.68
C ARG A 27 -19.86 -4.06 6.16
N TRP A 28 -19.05 -3.00 6.30
CA TRP A 28 -17.62 -3.15 6.68
C TRP A 28 -17.31 -3.07 8.18
N ARG A 29 -18.27 -2.76 9.06
CA ARG A 29 -17.99 -2.59 10.51
C ARG A 29 -17.62 -3.89 11.24
N HIS A 30 -17.69 -5.03 10.55
CA HIS A 30 -17.45 -6.37 11.08
C HIS A 30 -16.25 -7.08 10.46
N TYR A 31 -15.32 -6.36 9.82
CA TYR A 31 -14.07 -7.01 9.41
C TYR A 31 -13.19 -7.25 10.63
N ASP A 32 -12.88 -8.51 10.86
CA ASP A 32 -11.80 -8.91 11.77
C ASP A 32 -10.57 -8.08 11.44
N ARG A 33 -9.96 -7.52 12.48
CA ARG A 33 -8.72 -6.76 12.37
C ARG A 33 -7.70 -7.61 11.61
N TRP A 34 -6.95 -7.01 10.69
CA TRP A 34 -5.93 -7.72 9.92
C TRP A 34 -5.01 -8.54 10.84
N ASP A 35 -4.98 -9.86 10.65
CA ASP A 35 -4.15 -10.75 11.46
C ASP A 35 -2.76 -10.90 10.85
N HIS A 36 -1.87 -9.99 11.26
CA HIS A 36 -0.47 -9.97 10.82
C HIS A 36 0.32 -11.25 11.17
N ARG A 37 -0.02 -11.96 12.25
CA ARG A 37 0.76 -13.13 12.70
C ARG A 37 0.45 -14.33 11.84
N ARG A 38 -0.83 -14.56 11.57
CA ARG A 38 -1.28 -15.77 10.85
C ARG A 38 -0.76 -15.82 9.42
N TRP A 39 -0.78 -14.70 8.70
CA TRP A 39 -0.32 -14.69 7.31
C TRP A 39 1.21 -14.76 7.22
N ARG A 40 1.94 -14.09 8.12
CA ARG A 40 3.42 -14.12 8.13
C ARG A 40 3.99 -15.50 8.43
N ASN A 41 3.26 -16.30 9.21
CA ASN A 41 3.65 -17.68 9.52
C ASN A 41 3.27 -18.69 8.42
N ASN A 42 2.50 -18.27 7.41
CA ASN A 42 2.06 -19.17 6.34
C ASN A 42 3.08 -19.22 5.21
N ARG A 43 3.64 -20.41 4.95
CA ARG A 43 4.65 -20.65 3.91
C ARG A 43 4.20 -20.25 2.50
N ARG A 44 2.88 -20.24 2.22
CA ARG A 44 2.31 -19.78 0.94
C ARG A 44 2.67 -18.31 0.64
N TYR A 45 2.85 -17.50 1.68
CA TYR A 45 3.17 -16.07 1.61
C TYR A 45 4.66 -15.78 1.89
N ASN A 46 5.53 -16.77 1.66
CA ASN A 46 6.97 -16.60 1.81
C ASN A 46 7.55 -15.72 0.69
N TRP A 47 7.33 -14.42 0.84
CA TRP A 47 7.82 -13.38 -0.06
C TRP A 47 9.35 -13.28 -0.02
N TYR A 48 9.99 -13.58 1.12
CA TYR A 48 11.44 -13.44 1.29
C TYR A 48 12.20 -14.37 0.33
N ASN A 49 11.88 -15.67 0.35
CA ASN A 49 12.48 -16.62 -0.59
C ASN A 49 12.07 -16.30 -2.03
N HIS A 50 10.82 -15.93 -2.26
CA HIS A 50 10.34 -15.60 -3.60
C HIS A 50 11.10 -14.40 -4.20
N ARG A 51 11.37 -13.37 -3.41
CA ARG A 51 12.18 -12.18 -3.75
C ARG A 51 13.62 -12.53 -4.08
N TYR A 52 14.20 -13.48 -3.36
CA TYR A 52 15.56 -13.93 -3.61
C TYR A 52 15.72 -14.56 -5.01
N TYR A 53 14.76 -15.42 -5.40
CA TYR A 53 14.78 -16.12 -6.69
C TYR A 53 14.23 -15.30 -7.86
N ASN A 54 13.37 -14.31 -7.60
CA ASN A 54 12.68 -13.53 -8.63
C ASN A 54 13.04 -12.05 -8.51
N ARG A 55 14.32 -11.70 -8.50
CA ARG A 55 14.75 -10.32 -8.21
C ARG A 55 14.12 -9.28 -9.14
N ASP A 56 13.94 -9.63 -10.41
CA ASP A 56 13.45 -8.70 -11.43
C ASP A 56 12.01 -8.24 -11.19
N ILE A 57 11.14 -9.08 -10.60
CA ILE A 57 9.77 -8.64 -10.27
C ILE A 57 9.77 -7.66 -9.10
N PHE A 58 10.75 -7.73 -8.19
CA PHE A 58 10.86 -6.85 -7.02
C PHE A 58 11.63 -5.56 -7.30
N ARG A 59 12.25 -5.43 -8.47
CA ARG A 59 12.91 -4.19 -8.94
C ARG A 59 11.89 -3.29 -9.63
N LEU A 60 11.03 -2.68 -8.83
CA LEU A 60 10.14 -1.67 -9.38
C LEU A 60 10.95 -0.42 -9.69
N GLY A 61 10.68 0.18 -10.84
CA GLY A 61 11.32 1.44 -11.25
C GLY A 61 11.17 2.55 -10.21
N ARG A 62 11.84 3.66 -10.47
CA ARG A 62 11.99 4.78 -9.53
C ARG A 62 10.69 5.12 -8.78
N TYR A 63 10.77 5.18 -7.46
CA TYR A 63 9.69 5.70 -6.63
C TYR A 63 9.62 7.22 -6.74
N TYR A 64 8.42 7.75 -6.95
CA TYR A 64 8.16 9.19 -7.02
C TYR A 64 7.29 9.59 -5.85
N ALA A 65 7.88 10.22 -4.82
CA ALA A 65 7.12 10.71 -3.68
C ALA A 65 6.05 11.72 -4.14
N PRO A 66 4.85 11.68 -3.54
CA PRO A 66 3.77 12.60 -3.89
C PRO A 66 4.07 14.05 -3.49
N TYR A 67 4.97 14.25 -2.53
CA TYR A 67 5.37 15.56 -2.02
C TYR A 67 6.84 15.82 -2.42
N ARG A 68 7.10 17.02 -2.95
CA ARG A 68 8.39 17.37 -3.59
C ARG A 68 9.57 17.36 -2.61
N ASP A 69 9.31 17.78 -1.37
CA ASP A 69 10.32 17.90 -0.31
C ASP A 69 10.23 16.76 0.70
N TYR A 70 9.42 15.74 0.39
CA TYR A 70 9.30 14.58 1.26
C TYR A 70 10.41 13.60 0.98
N ARG A 71 11.03 13.16 2.08
CA ARG A 71 12.07 12.14 2.07
C ARG A 71 11.57 10.89 2.75
N TYR A 72 12.20 9.77 2.41
CA TYR A 72 11.94 8.51 3.08
C TYR A 72 12.04 8.68 4.60
N ARG A 73 11.03 8.16 5.28
CA ARG A 73 11.04 7.92 6.71
C ARG A 73 10.48 6.53 6.95
N ARG A 74 11.08 5.79 7.86
CA ARG A 74 10.59 4.47 8.26
C ARG A 74 9.27 4.64 9.01
N LEU A 75 8.21 3.96 8.53
CA LEU A 75 6.86 4.08 9.09
C LEU A 75 6.55 2.85 9.96
N SER A 76 5.90 3.09 11.09
CA SER A 76 5.44 2.03 11.99
C SER A 76 3.95 1.74 11.79
N ILE A 77 3.52 0.56 12.22
CA ILE A 77 2.10 0.19 12.32
C ILE A 77 1.38 1.18 13.25
N GLY A 78 0.14 1.53 12.91
CA GLY A 78 -0.73 2.47 13.62
C GLY A 78 -0.54 3.94 13.23
N VAL A 79 0.52 4.27 12.47
CA VAL A 79 0.73 5.65 11.99
C VAL A 79 -0.25 5.97 10.86
N ARG A 80 -0.73 7.21 10.82
CA ARG A 80 -1.52 7.72 9.70
C ARG A 80 -0.64 8.25 8.58
N LEU A 81 -0.85 7.69 7.41
CA LEU A 81 -0.22 8.09 6.17
C LEU A 81 -1.05 9.20 5.50
N GLY A 82 -0.40 10.15 4.83
CA GLY A 82 -1.12 11.18 4.08
C GLY A 82 -1.79 10.61 2.82
N ASN A 83 -3.01 11.06 2.50
CA ASN A 83 -3.85 10.49 1.43
C ASN A 83 -3.16 10.30 0.07
N LEU A 84 -2.17 11.12 -0.26
CA LEU A 84 -1.46 10.99 -1.53
C LEU A 84 -0.54 9.77 -1.60
N PHE A 85 0.01 9.30 -0.48
CA PHE A 85 0.95 8.17 -0.49
C PHE A 85 0.27 6.82 -0.72
N PHE A 86 -1.04 6.74 -0.52
CA PHE A 86 -1.83 5.53 -0.76
C PHE A 86 -2.90 5.75 -1.84
N GLY A 87 -2.71 6.71 -2.75
CA GLY A 87 -3.50 6.78 -3.98
C GLY A 87 -3.31 5.54 -4.85
N SER A 88 -4.26 5.26 -5.75
CA SER A 88 -4.29 4.04 -6.59
C SER A 88 -2.99 3.79 -7.37
N ARG A 89 -2.30 4.84 -7.80
CA ARG A 89 -0.97 4.75 -8.46
C ARG A 89 0.11 4.03 -7.64
N TYR A 90 -0.06 3.91 -6.32
CA TYR A 90 0.88 3.22 -5.43
C TYR A 90 0.35 1.86 -4.98
N TRP A 91 -0.86 1.47 -5.39
CA TRP A 91 -1.42 0.18 -5.01
C TRP A 91 -0.69 -0.96 -5.70
N ILE A 92 -0.47 -2.03 -4.95
CA ILE A 92 -0.04 -3.31 -5.50
C ILE A 92 -1.30 -4.01 -6.02
N ASN A 93 -1.53 -3.90 -7.33
CA ASN A 93 -2.71 -4.45 -7.99
C ASN A 93 -2.73 -5.99 -8.03
N ASP A 94 -1.56 -6.62 -7.98
CA ASP A 94 -1.42 -8.09 -7.92
C ASP A 94 -0.56 -8.48 -6.71
N PRO A 95 -1.18 -8.66 -5.53
CA PRO A 95 -0.47 -9.08 -4.31
C PRO A 95 0.15 -10.48 -4.44
N TRP A 96 -0.54 -11.40 -5.14
CA TRP A 96 -0.12 -12.78 -5.27
C TRP A 96 1.22 -12.93 -5.99
N ARG A 97 1.46 -12.10 -7.01
CA ARG A 97 2.75 -12.02 -7.70
C ARG A 97 3.92 -11.81 -6.76
N TYR A 98 3.71 -11.14 -5.63
CA TYR A 98 4.73 -10.87 -4.61
C TYR A 98 4.60 -11.75 -3.37
N ARG A 99 3.76 -12.79 -3.42
CA ARG A 99 3.40 -13.64 -2.27
C ARG A 99 2.79 -12.86 -1.11
N LEU A 100 2.13 -11.73 -1.41
CA LEU A 100 1.31 -11.03 -0.46
C LEU A 100 -0.10 -11.63 -0.47
N PRO A 101 -0.72 -11.80 0.70
CA PRO A 101 -2.11 -12.23 0.78
C PRO A 101 -3.05 -11.21 0.11
N GLU A 102 -4.13 -11.72 -0.46
CA GLU A 102 -5.27 -10.88 -0.82
C GLU A 102 -5.81 -10.18 0.42
N VAL A 103 -6.26 -8.95 0.19
CA VAL A 103 -6.73 -8.04 1.23
C VAL A 103 -8.20 -7.77 0.99
N TYR A 104 -8.97 -7.83 2.07
CA TYR A 104 -10.40 -7.61 2.03
C TYR A 104 -10.74 -6.17 2.46
N GLY A 105 -11.91 -5.72 2.03
CA GLY A 105 -12.45 -4.42 2.39
C GLY A 105 -11.54 -3.24 2.07
N PRO A 106 -11.32 -2.31 3.01
CA PRO A 106 -10.62 -1.07 2.73
C PRO A 106 -9.09 -1.23 2.72
N TYR A 107 -8.57 -2.41 3.04
CA TYR A 107 -7.13 -2.62 3.10
C TYR A 107 -6.53 -2.70 1.70
N ARG A 108 -5.44 -1.98 1.46
CA ARG A 108 -4.67 -2.06 0.21
C ARG A 108 -3.19 -2.19 0.53
N TRP A 109 -2.51 -3.09 -0.18
CA TRP A 109 -1.06 -3.09 -0.22
C TRP A 109 -0.61 -1.90 -1.06
N VAL A 110 0.27 -1.08 -0.48
CA VAL A 110 0.72 0.19 -1.04
C VAL A 110 2.23 0.21 -1.02
N ARG A 111 2.84 0.53 -2.17
CA ARG A 111 4.28 0.78 -2.25
C ARG A 111 4.62 2.12 -1.60
N TYR A 112 5.62 2.09 -0.73
CA TYR A 112 6.19 3.27 -0.13
C TYR A 112 7.72 3.17 -0.21
N TYR A 113 8.32 3.84 -1.19
CA TYR A 113 9.73 3.61 -1.56
C TYR A 113 9.98 2.12 -1.81
N ASP A 114 10.89 1.52 -1.04
CA ASP A 114 11.26 0.12 -1.13
C ASP A 114 10.51 -0.75 -0.10
N ASP A 115 9.65 -0.12 0.71
CA ASP A 115 8.77 -0.79 1.65
C ASP A 115 7.39 -1.06 1.00
N VAL A 116 6.69 -2.04 1.54
CA VAL A 116 5.26 -2.25 1.25
C VAL A 116 4.46 -2.14 2.54
N LEU A 117 3.39 -1.36 2.48
CA LEU A 117 2.51 -1.04 3.59
C LEU A 117 1.14 -1.64 3.33
N LEU A 118 0.49 -2.16 4.36
CA LEU A 118 -0.95 -2.41 4.32
C LEU A 118 -1.65 -1.18 4.90
N VAL A 119 -2.48 -0.52 4.11
CA VAL A 119 -3.15 0.72 4.51
C VAL A 119 -4.65 0.54 4.47
N ASP A 120 -5.34 0.94 5.53
CA ASP A 120 -6.79 1.20 5.47
C ASP A 120 -7.01 2.52 4.71
N ILE A 121 -7.53 2.45 3.49
CA ILE A 121 -7.68 3.63 2.62
C ILE A 121 -8.77 4.62 3.11
N TYR A 122 -9.60 4.24 4.08
CA TYR A 122 -10.58 5.14 4.68
C TYR A 122 -9.98 6.02 5.76
N SER A 123 -9.22 5.43 6.67
CA SER A 123 -8.59 6.11 7.80
C SER A 123 -7.19 6.65 7.48
N GLY A 124 -6.53 6.08 6.48
CA GLY A 124 -5.12 6.30 6.18
C GLY A 124 -4.18 5.60 7.17
N GLU A 125 -4.70 4.73 8.04
CA GLU A 125 -3.90 4.00 9.02
C GLU A 125 -3.07 2.91 8.36
N VAL A 126 -1.79 2.85 8.71
CA VAL A 126 -0.90 1.75 8.35
C VAL A 126 -1.13 0.58 9.31
N VAL A 127 -1.61 -0.54 8.79
CA VAL A 127 -2.01 -1.72 9.57
C VAL A 127 -0.92 -2.79 9.60
N ASP A 128 -0.08 -2.82 8.57
CA ASP A 128 1.07 -3.73 8.49
C ASP A 128 2.18 -3.08 7.66
N VAL A 129 3.44 -3.47 7.93
CA VAL A 129 4.62 -2.93 7.24
C VAL A 129 5.61 -4.04 6.96
N ILE A 130 6.11 -4.12 5.73
CA ILE A 130 7.24 -4.96 5.36
C ILE A 130 8.32 -4.04 4.80
N TYR A 131 9.44 -3.99 5.52
CA TYR A 131 10.57 -3.16 5.14
C TYR A 131 11.43 -3.84 4.08
N ASP A 132 12.08 -3.03 3.26
CA ASP A 132 13.10 -3.47 2.30
C ASP A 132 12.56 -4.60 1.38
N PHE A 133 11.26 -4.49 1.07
CA PHE A 133 10.52 -5.50 0.31
C PHE A 133 10.90 -5.45 -1.17
N PHE A 134 11.12 -4.27 -1.70
CA PHE A 134 11.63 -4.06 -3.06
C PHE A 134 13.15 -3.88 -3.05
N TRP A 135 13.78 -3.88 -4.22
CA TRP A 135 15.23 -3.67 -4.41
C TRP A 135 15.51 -2.27 -4.93
#